data_AF-A0A0L1IV44-F1
#
_entry.id   AF-A0A0L1IV44-F1
#
_cell.length_a   1.000
_cell.length_b   1.000
_cell.length_c   1.000
_cell.angle_alpha   90.00
_cell.angle_beta   90.00
_cell.angle_gamma   90.00
#
_symmetry.space_group_name_H-M   'P 1'
#
loop_
_entity.id
_entity.type
_entity.pdbx_description
1 polymer ?
#
loop_
_entity_poly.entity_id
_entity_poly.type
_entity_poly.pdbx_seq_one_letter_code
_entity_poly.pdbx_strand_id
1 'polypeptide(L)'
;MGPNHKVIASLSTLPRELAHQILNDIRIWDILRLICHNNAQINTDILTHPTLGRLFHHDTGVLDEVRAAADLYRTVCAAHSLTAAPLTSPLALNAQTFKSDYKEITNYMRHRLIDELYLDSWKVDVLSRYAPLPTVWETGTIAGLEAGWNTIQDAQEKVNKRKAVQLHKAADLLEANPDVLKKMVDPSQTPRKNIPHIVERIRGAEKRVARQSLLWGHTLTGTSWFMYGHFSLVPFDRTWVLFCRDWRAWGWSTESLGEVGVSVRVVVEGLRFVYSGEEEGRLPRIAMHEDSRSWYFIPRGPVDALNYAMDGWARQYDAHDEREIAWLEAFVAVYRHFENQRRDS
;
A
#
# COMPACT_ATOMS: atom_id res chain seq x y z
N MET A 1 -24.84 15.09 -0.38
CA MET A 1 -24.96 16.02 -1.53
C MET A 1 -23.96 17.15 -1.34
N GLY A 2 -22.93 17.22 -2.18
CA GLY A 2 -21.86 18.21 -2.03
C GLY A 2 -22.26 19.62 -2.49
N PRO A 3 -21.60 20.67 -1.99
CA PRO A 3 -21.90 22.08 -2.31
C PRO A 3 -21.83 22.41 -3.82
N ASN A 4 -21.00 21.71 -4.59
CA ASN A 4 -20.85 21.97 -6.04
C ASN A 4 -22.12 21.64 -6.86
N HIS A 5 -22.93 20.68 -6.43
CA HIS A 5 -24.14 20.29 -7.19
C HIS A 5 -25.22 21.39 -7.18
N LYS A 6 -25.29 22.18 -6.09
CA LYS A 6 -26.21 23.32 -6.01
C LYS A 6 -25.73 24.46 -6.91
N VAL A 7 -24.42 24.72 -6.95
CA VAL A 7 -23.82 25.75 -7.82
C VAL A 7 -24.06 25.43 -9.30
N ILE A 8 -23.87 24.18 -9.71
CA ILE A 8 -24.12 23.72 -11.10
C ILE A 8 -25.59 23.86 -11.46
N ALA A 9 -26.49 23.40 -10.58
CA ALA A 9 -27.93 23.52 -10.80
C ALA A 9 -28.35 24.99 -10.96
N SER A 10 -27.89 25.86 -10.07
CA SER A 10 -28.17 27.30 -10.16
C SER A 10 -27.61 27.93 -11.43
N LEU A 11 -26.35 27.67 -11.78
CA LEU A 11 -25.72 28.18 -13.01
C LEU A 11 -26.47 27.73 -14.27
N SER A 12 -26.89 26.45 -14.34
CA SER A 12 -27.61 25.91 -15.49
C SER A 12 -29.00 26.48 -15.71
N THR A 13 -29.56 27.18 -14.71
CA THR A 13 -30.88 27.85 -14.80
C THR A 13 -30.79 29.34 -15.11
N LEU A 14 -29.58 29.91 -15.15
CA LEU A 14 -29.40 31.33 -15.41
C LEU A 14 -29.54 31.64 -16.91
N PRO A 15 -30.00 32.86 -17.26
CA PRO A 15 -29.82 33.41 -18.60
C PRO A 15 -28.35 33.40 -19.01
N ARG A 16 -28.10 33.14 -20.30
CA ARG A 16 -26.74 32.98 -20.85
C ARG A 16 -25.84 34.18 -20.58
N GLU A 17 -26.39 35.39 -20.64
CA GLU A 17 -25.66 36.64 -20.43
C GLU A 17 -25.13 36.73 -19.00
N LEU A 18 -25.93 36.31 -18.01
CA LEU A 18 -25.51 36.26 -16.61
C LEU A 18 -24.52 35.11 -16.37
N ALA A 19 -24.72 33.96 -17.00
CA ALA A 19 -23.75 32.87 -16.96
C ALA A 19 -22.40 33.33 -17.51
N HIS A 20 -22.37 34.03 -18.64
CA HIS A 20 -21.16 34.57 -19.25
C HIS A 20 -20.44 35.59 -18.36
N GLN A 21 -21.17 36.47 -17.68
CA GLN A 21 -20.59 37.40 -16.69
C GLN A 21 -19.90 36.64 -15.56
N ILE A 22 -20.57 35.63 -14.98
CA ILE A 22 -19.99 34.82 -13.89
C ILE A 22 -18.74 34.06 -14.38
N LEU A 23 -18.78 33.50 -15.60
CA LEU A 23 -17.65 32.76 -16.17
C LEU A 23 -16.40 33.64 -16.37
N ASN A 24 -16.53 34.95 -16.58
CA ASN A 24 -15.38 35.88 -16.70
C ASN A 24 -14.63 36.09 -15.39
N ASP A 25 -15.36 36.09 -14.27
CA ASP A 25 -14.84 36.49 -12.96
C ASP A 25 -14.26 35.32 -12.16
N ILE A 26 -14.45 34.09 -12.62
CA ILE A 26 -13.91 32.89 -11.97
C ILE A 26 -12.56 32.47 -12.55
N ARG A 27 -11.84 31.68 -11.75
CA ARG A 27 -10.50 31.17 -12.11
C ARG A 27 -10.60 30.07 -13.15
N ILE A 28 -9.55 29.90 -13.94
CA ILE A 28 -9.43 28.79 -14.90
C ILE A 28 -9.67 27.44 -14.22
N TRP A 29 -9.14 27.22 -13.01
CA TRP A 29 -9.41 26.00 -12.27
C TRP A 29 -10.90 25.76 -11.97
N ASP A 30 -11.65 26.80 -11.63
CA ASP A 30 -13.08 26.66 -11.36
C ASP A 30 -13.87 26.39 -12.65
N ILE A 31 -13.42 26.94 -13.79
CA ILE A 31 -13.93 26.56 -15.12
C ILE A 31 -13.68 25.08 -15.40
N LEU A 32 -12.45 24.60 -15.18
CA LEU A 32 -12.11 23.18 -15.37
C LEU A 32 -12.97 22.27 -14.48
N ARG A 33 -13.20 22.65 -13.23
CA ARG A 33 -14.11 21.93 -12.32
C ARG A 33 -15.53 21.86 -12.87
N LEU A 34 -16.05 22.96 -13.42
CA LEU A 34 -17.38 22.97 -14.05
C LEU A 34 -17.42 22.03 -15.26
N ILE A 35 -16.38 22.00 -16.09
CA ILE A 35 -16.28 21.10 -17.25
C ILE A 35 -16.25 19.63 -16.82
N CYS A 36 -15.55 19.28 -15.72
CA CYS A 36 -15.54 17.91 -15.17
C CYS A 36 -16.94 17.40 -14.79
N HIS A 37 -17.90 18.28 -14.50
CA HIS A 37 -19.27 17.89 -14.19
C HIS A 37 -20.12 17.55 -15.43
N ASN A 38 -19.59 17.78 -16.63
CA ASN A 38 -20.19 17.41 -17.91
C ASN A 38 -21.68 17.82 -18.07
N ASN A 39 -22.02 19.04 -17.67
CA ASN A 39 -23.37 19.56 -17.85
C ASN A 39 -23.51 20.22 -19.23
N ALA A 40 -24.50 19.77 -20.02
CA ALA A 40 -24.68 20.21 -21.41
C ALA A 40 -24.90 21.73 -21.55
N GLN A 41 -25.68 22.33 -20.64
CA GLN A 41 -25.95 23.77 -20.66
C GLN A 41 -24.68 24.56 -20.35
N ILE A 42 -23.95 24.18 -19.30
CA ILE A 42 -22.70 24.85 -18.92
C ILE A 42 -21.63 24.70 -20.00
N ASN A 43 -21.50 23.50 -20.61
CA ASN A 43 -20.58 23.29 -21.72
C ASN A 43 -20.92 24.21 -22.91
N THR A 44 -22.21 24.36 -23.23
CA THR A 44 -22.69 25.28 -24.27
C THR A 44 -22.36 26.72 -23.92
N ASP A 45 -22.58 27.14 -22.68
CA ASP A 45 -22.31 28.50 -22.24
C ASP A 45 -20.80 28.81 -22.24
N ILE A 46 -19.94 27.85 -21.89
CA ILE A 46 -18.48 27.95 -22.00
C ILE A 46 -18.04 28.08 -23.46
N LEU A 47 -18.57 27.25 -24.37
CA LEU A 47 -18.19 27.26 -25.78
C LEU A 47 -18.71 28.50 -26.52
N THR A 48 -19.86 29.04 -26.12
CA THR A 48 -20.43 30.26 -26.73
C THR A 48 -19.85 31.55 -26.12
N HIS A 49 -19.13 31.45 -25.00
CA HIS A 49 -18.53 32.60 -24.35
C HIS A 49 -17.40 33.22 -25.20
N PRO A 50 -17.31 34.56 -25.34
CA PRO A 50 -16.33 35.19 -26.23
C PRO A 50 -14.85 34.87 -25.92
N THR A 51 -14.47 34.82 -24.64
CA THR A 51 -13.08 34.50 -24.21
C THR A 51 -12.84 32.99 -24.12
N LEU A 52 -13.62 32.28 -23.29
CA LEU A 52 -13.50 30.84 -23.12
C LEU A 52 -13.80 30.01 -24.38
N GLY A 53 -14.74 30.44 -25.21
CA GLY A 53 -14.99 29.81 -26.49
C GLY A 53 -13.76 29.87 -27.39
N ARG A 54 -13.07 31.02 -27.45
CA ARG A 54 -11.78 31.12 -28.16
C ARG A 54 -10.70 30.24 -27.54
N LEU A 55 -10.63 30.17 -26.21
CA LEU A 55 -9.70 29.31 -25.48
C LEU A 55 -9.85 27.83 -25.88
N PHE A 56 -11.09 27.35 -26.05
CA PHE A 56 -11.40 25.97 -26.44
C PHE A 56 -11.72 25.81 -27.93
N HIS A 57 -11.35 26.79 -28.76
CA HIS A 57 -11.60 26.81 -30.21
C HIS A 57 -13.07 26.61 -30.63
N HIS A 58 -14.02 26.89 -29.74
CA HIS A 58 -15.44 26.60 -29.91
C HIS A 58 -15.71 25.11 -30.27
N ASP A 59 -14.80 24.22 -29.88
CA ASP A 59 -14.78 22.81 -30.27
C ASP A 59 -15.09 21.93 -29.05
N THR A 60 -16.12 21.09 -29.19
CA THR A 60 -16.50 20.10 -28.18
C THR A 60 -15.42 19.04 -27.97
N GLY A 61 -14.67 18.67 -29.02
CA GLY A 61 -13.59 17.68 -28.93
C GLY A 61 -12.42 18.19 -28.08
N VAL A 62 -12.03 19.46 -28.26
CA VAL A 62 -11.02 20.13 -27.42
C VAL A 62 -11.50 20.22 -25.98
N LEU A 63 -12.78 20.55 -25.76
CA LEU A 63 -13.36 20.61 -24.42
C LEU A 63 -13.33 19.24 -23.72
N ASP A 64 -13.59 18.16 -24.45
CA ASP A 64 -13.55 16.79 -23.93
C ASP A 64 -12.09 16.35 -23.62
N GLU A 65 -11.11 16.71 -24.44
CA GLU A 65 -9.68 16.49 -24.16
C GLU A 65 -9.25 17.18 -22.86
N VAL A 66 -9.59 18.47 -22.73
CA VAL A 66 -9.29 19.25 -21.52
C VAL A 66 -10.01 18.68 -20.31
N ARG A 67 -11.24 18.20 -20.47
CA ARG A 67 -12.01 17.55 -19.39
C ARG A 67 -11.28 16.32 -18.87
N ALA A 68 -10.81 15.44 -19.76
CA ALA A 68 -10.09 14.24 -19.36
C ALA A 68 -8.81 14.60 -18.59
N ALA A 69 -8.05 15.58 -19.08
CA ALA A 69 -6.85 16.06 -18.41
C ALA A 69 -7.15 16.63 -17.01
N ALA A 70 -8.20 17.45 -16.90
CA ALA A 70 -8.60 18.08 -15.65
C ALA A 70 -9.14 17.07 -14.63
N ASP A 71 -9.86 16.04 -15.07
CA ASP A 71 -10.40 15.03 -14.16
C ASP A 71 -9.30 14.14 -13.57
N LEU A 72 -8.35 13.70 -14.40
CA LEU A 72 -7.16 12.97 -13.92
C LEU A 72 -6.32 13.84 -12.98
N TYR A 73 -6.03 15.09 -13.38
CA TYR A 73 -5.27 16.03 -12.55
C TYR A 73 -5.94 16.28 -11.19
N ARG A 74 -7.26 16.50 -11.19
CA ARG A 74 -8.04 16.66 -9.95
C ARG A 74 -7.94 15.41 -9.07
N THR A 75 -8.04 14.23 -9.67
CA THR A 75 -7.98 12.94 -8.96
C THR A 75 -6.62 12.75 -8.30
N VAL A 76 -5.52 12.95 -9.04
CA VAL A 76 -4.16 12.85 -8.51
C VAL A 76 -3.91 13.90 -7.43
N CYS A 77 -4.32 15.16 -7.65
CA CYS A 77 -4.19 16.20 -6.62
C CYS A 77 -4.97 15.85 -5.35
N ALA A 78 -6.20 15.33 -5.46
CA ALA A 78 -6.97 14.91 -4.30
C ALA A 78 -6.30 13.75 -3.55
N ALA A 79 -5.79 12.75 -4.28
CA ALA A 79 -5.09 11.60 -3.71
C ALA A 79 -3.78 12.00 -3.00
N HIS A 80 -3.06 12.97 -3.56
CA HIS A 80 -1.79 13.47 -3.00
C HIS A 80 -1.97 14.66 -2.05
N SER A 81 -3.22 15.04 -1.72
CA SER A 81 -3.54 16.23 -0.89
C SER A 81 -2.88 17.53 -1.39
N LEU A 82 -2.76 17.69 -2.70
CA LEU A 82 -2.14 18.84 -3.35
C LEU A 82 -3.14 19.98 -3.53
N THR A 83 -2.61 21.20 -3.50
CA THR A 83 -3.37 22.37 -3.97
C THR A 83 -3.39 22.35 -5.49
N ALA A 84 -4.54 22.04 -6.09
CA ALA A 84 -4.67 21.87 -7.55
C ALA A 84 -4.35 23.17 -8.34
N ALA A 85 -4.61 24.35 -7.79
CA ALA A 85 -4.34 25.63 -8.42
C ALA A 85 -3.57 26.56 -7.48
N PRO A 86 -2.25 26.35 -7.29
CA PRO A 86 -1.42 27.26 -6.51
C PRO A 86 -1.38 28.63 -7.20
N LEU A 87 -1.17 29.70 -6.44
CA LEU A 87 -1.20 31.09 -6.95
C LEU A 87 -0.19 31.37 -8.07
N THR A 88 0.85 30.55 -8.17
CA THR A 88 1.88 30.61 -9.22
C THR A 88 1.50 29.87 -10.50
N SER A 89 0.38 29.13 -10.50
CA SER A 89 -0.04 28.34 -11.66
C SER A 89 -0.90 29.15 -12.63
N PRO A 90 -0.89 28.80 -13.94
CA PRO A 90 -1.84 29.35 -14.91
C PRO A 90 -3.31 29.07 -14.53
N LEU A 91 -3.56 28.01 -13.74
CA LEU A 91 -4.90 27.63 -13.29
C LEU A 91 -5.50 28.59 -12.26
N ALA A 92 -4.67 29.38 -11.58
CA ALA A 92 -5.12 30.37 -10.59
C ALA A 92 -5.56 31.70 -11.22
N LEU A 93 -5.26 31.94 -12.50
CA LEU A 93 -5.64 33.15 -13.22
C LEU A 93 -7.15 33.19 -13.49
N ASN A 94 -7.70 34.39 -13.54
CA ASN A 94 -9.10 34.59 -13.92
C ASN A 94 -9.26 34.37 -15.43
N ALA A 95 -10.40 33.80 -15.83
CA ALA A 95 -10.71 33.49 -17.23
C ALA A 95 -10.51 34.70 -18.17
N GLN A 96 -10.95 35.89 -17.75
CA GLN A 96 -10.78 37.11 -18.55
C GLN A 96 -9.32 37.56 -18.73
N THR A 97 -8.43 37.19 -17.80
CA THR A 97 -7.00 37.57 -17.83
C THR A 97 -6.13 36.53 -18.52
N PHE A 98 -6.66 35.33 -18.77
CA PHE A 98 -5.94 34.25 -19.41
C PHE A 98 -5.87 34.51 -20.93
N LYS A 99 -4.67 34.77 -21.44
CA LYS A 99 -4.44 35.15 -22.85
C LYS A 99 -3.92 34.01 -23.72
N SER A 100 -3.63 32.87 -23.12
CA SER A 100 -3.01 31.73 -23.78
C SER A 100 -4.05 30.73 -24.31
N ASP A 101 -3.55 29.70 -24.99
CA ASP A 101 -4.34 28.61 -25.56
C ASP A 101 -4.62 27.50 -24.51
N TYR A 102 -5.65 26.65 -24.74
CA TYR A 102 -5.95 25.49 -23.90
C TYR A 102 -4.75 24.56 -23.77
N LYS A 103 -3.87 24.53 -24.78
CA LYS A 103 -2.62 23.78 -24.77
C LYS A 103 -1.71 24.15 -23.61
N GLU A 104 -1.69 25.40 -23.17
CA GLU A 104 -0.88 25.80 -22.01
C GLU A 104 -1.44 25.17 -20.72
N ILE A 105 -2.77 25.16 -20.58
CA ILE A 105 -3.48 24.56 -19.45
C ILE A 105 -3.25 23.05 -19.41
N THR A 106 -3.45 22.36 -20.55
CA THR A 106 -3.24 20.90 -20.64
C THR A 106 -1.78 20.52 -20.47
N ASN A 107 -0.84 21.28 -21.06
CA ASN A 107 0.59 21.07 -20.85
C ASN A 107 0.97 21.25 -19.38
N TYR A 108 0.47 22.28 -18.69
CA TYR A 108 0.74 22.47 -17.26
C TYR A 108 0.26 21.26 -16.44
N MET A 109 -1.00 20.85 -16.61
CA MET A 109 -1.54 19.69 -15.91
C MET A 109 -0.77 18.42 -16.24
N ARG A 110 -0.37 18.23 -17.50
CA ARG A 110 0.43 17.08 -17.95
C ARG A 110 1.80 17.03 -17.28
N HIS A 111 2.55 18.14 -17.27
CA HIS A 111 3.87 18.18 -16.63
C HIS A 111 3.75 17.89 -15.13
N ARG A 112 2.75 18.49 -14.46
CA ARG A 112 2.49 18.18 -13.05
C ARG A 112 2.13 16.71 -12.84
N LEU A 113 1.30 16.12 -13.69
CA LEU A 113 0.98 14.69 -13.61
C LEU A 113 2.23 13.83 -13.78
N ILE A 114 3.12 14.14 -14.73
CA ILE A 114 4.37 13.41 -14.92
C ILE A 114 5.23 13.46 -13.64
N ASP A 115 5.37 14.64 -13.04
CA ASP A 115 6.13 14.80 -11.79
C ASP A 115 5.52 13.99 -10.65
N GLU A 116 4.20 14.03 -10.50
CA GLU A 116 3.48 13.37 -9.40
C GLU A 116 3.38 11.85 -9.58
N LEU A 117 3.39 11.36 -10.81
CA LEU A 117 3.38 9.92 -11.13
C LEU A 117 4.78 9.32 -11.20
N TYR A 118 5.82 10.13 -10.97
CA TYR A 118 7.19 9.66 -10.97
C TYR A 118 7.44 8.63 -9.85
N LEU A 119 8.01 7.50 -10.24
CA LEU A 119 8.42 6.43 -9.34
C LEU A 119 9.94 6.28 -9.37
N ASP A 120 10.56 6.39 -8.19
CA ASP A 120 11.96 5.98 -8.01
C ASP A 120 12.13 4.50 -8.40
N SER A 121 13.33 4.11 -8.83
CA SER A 121 13.63 2.73 -9.26
C SER A 121 13.17 1.67 -8.26
N TRP A 122 13.43 1.91 -6.96
CA TRP A 122 13.04 0.97 -5.91
C TRP A 122 11.52 0.82 -5.76
N LYS A 123 10.72 1.86 -6.06
CA LYS A 123 9.25 1.77 -6.03
C LYS A 123 8.74 0.94 -7.20
N VAL A 124 9.35 1.13 -8.38
CA VAL A 124 9.08 0.31 -9.57
C VAL A 124 9.37 -1.16 -9.28
N ASP A 125 10.51 -1.46 -8.65
CA ASP A 125 10.91 -2.83 -8.31
C ASP A 125 9.94 -3.54 -7.35
N VAL A 126 9.28 -2.80 -6.47
CA VAL A 126 8.26 -3.36 -5.56
C VAL A 126 6.96 -3.57 -6.31
N LEU A 127 6.44 -2.53 -6.95
CA LEU A 127 5.13 -2.56 -7.59
C LEU A 127 5.08 -3.52 -8.79
N SER A 128 6.20 -3.72 -9.50
CA SER A 128 6.30 -4.65 -10.63
C SER A 128 6.05 -6.11 -10.25
N ARG A 129 6.21 -6.47 -8.96
CA ARG A 129 5.89 -7.81 -8.44
C ARG A 129 4.39 -8.06 -8.32
N TYR A 130 3.59 -7.00 -8.33
CA TYR A 130 2.14 -7.05 -8.08
C TYR A 130 1.31 -6.70 -9.31
N ALA A 131 1.84 -5.92 -10.23
CA ALA A 131 1.25 -5.69 -11.54
C ALA A 131 2.33 -5.45 -12.60
N PRO A 132 2.08 -5.81 -13.87
CA PRO A 132 3.01 -5.52 -14.96
C PRO A 132 3.07 -4.01 -15.19
N LEU A 133 4.14 -3.36 -14.69
CA LEU A 133 4.40 -1.96 -14.97
C LEU A 133 5.00 -1.81 -16.38
N PRO A 134 4.60 -0.78 -17.14
CA PRO A 134 5.18 -0.54 -18.45
C PRO A 134 6.66 -0.15 -18.32
N THR A 135 7.51 -0.70 -19.20
CA THR A 135 8.94 -0.37 -19.26
C THR A 135 9.19 1.08 -19.68
N VAL A 136 8.30 1.62 -20.52
CA VAL A 136 8.28 3.02 -20.93
C VAL A 136 6.89 3.55 -20.64
N TRP A 137 6.80 4.52 -19.73
CA TRP A 137 5.54 5.20 -19.45
C TRP A 137 5.14 6.06 -20.64
N GLU A 138 3.92 5.87 -21.14
CA GLU A 138 3.36 6.76 -22.16
C GLU A 138 2.96 8.08 -21.50
N THR A 139 3.88 9.05 -21.51
CA THR A 139 3.65 10.38 -20.90
C THR A 139 3.18 11.43 -21.91
N GLY A 140 3.15 11.07 -23.20
CA GLY A 140 2.79 11.98 -24.29
C GLY A 140 1.31 12.34 -24.33
N THR A 141 0.44 11.44 -23.86
CA THR A 141 -1.02 11.54 -23.92
C THR A 141 -1.64 11.47 -22.53
N ILE A 142 -2.81 12.07 -22.35
CA ILE A 142 -3.56 11.99 -21.08
C ILE A 142 -4.03 10.55 -20.82
N ALA A 143 -4.46 9.84 -21.86
CA ALA A 143 -4.85 8.44 -21.75
C ALA A 143 -3.68 7.54 -21.28
N GLY A 144 -2.47 7.79 -21.77
CA GLY A 144 -1.26 7.11 -21.30
C GLY A 144 -0.96 7.38 -19.82
N LEU A 145 -1.10 8.64 -19.37
CA LEU A 145 -0.96 9.01 -17.96
C LEU A 145 -2.05 8.39 -17.08
N GLU A 146 -3.29 8.33 -17.56
CA GLU A 146 -4.41 7.70 -16.85
C GLU A 146 -4.19 6.18 -16.69
N ALA A 147 -3.82 5.51 -17.78
CA ALA A 147 -3.45 4.10 -17.74
C ALA A 147 -2.29 3.87 -16.76
N GLY A 148 -1.31 4.78 -16.75
CA GLY A 148 -0.19 4.72 -15.85
C GLY A 148 -0.61 4.85 -14.37
N TRP A 149 -1.40 5.87 -14.05
CA TRP A 149 -2.00 6.06 -12.73
C TRP A 149 -2.77 4.82 -12.26
N ASN A 150 -3.66 4.29 -13.10
CA ASN A 150 -4.48 3.12 -12.76
C ASN A 150 -3.63 1.87 -12.50
N THR A 151 -2.58 1.66 -13.29
CA THR A 151 -1.65 0.53 -13.08
C THR A 151 -0.91 0.66 -11.75
N ILE A 152 -0.47 1.86 -11.39
CA ILE A 152 0.19 2.12 -10.09
C ILE A 152 -0.79 1.87 -8.94
N GLN A 153 -2.03 2.35 -9.04
CA GLN A 153 -3.06 2.15 -8.01
C GLN A 153 -3.42 0.67 -7.84
N ASP A 154 -3.59 -0.09 -8.92
CA ASP A 154 -3.86 -1.53 -8.86
C ASP A 154 -2.70 -2.31 -8.19
N ALA A 155 -1.46 -2.03 -8.59
CA ALA A 155 -0.28 -2.62 -7.96
C ALA A 155 -0.21 -2.28 -6.47
N GLN A 156 -0.49 -1.02 -6.11
CA GLN A 156 -0.50 -0.54 -4.73
C GLN A 156 -1.60 -1.22 -3.90
N GLU A 157 -2.81 -1.37 -4.45
CA GLU A 157 -3.93 -2.04 -3.78
C GLU A 157 -3.56 -3.50 -3.47
N LYS A 158 -2.95 -4.21 -4.42
CA LYS A 158 -2.53 -5.60 -4.24
C LYS A 158 -1.49 -5.77 -3.13
N VAL A 159 -0.42 -4.96 -3.13
CA VAL A 159 0.59 -5.03 -2.06
C VAL A 159 0.01 -4.64 -0.71
N ASN A 160 -0.83 -3.60 -0.65
CA ASN A 160 -1.49 -3.16 0.58
C ASN A 160 -2.42 -4.24 1.14
N LYS A 161 -3.23 -4.86 0.28
CA LYS A 161 -4.14 -5.95 0.64
C LYS A 161 -3.36 -7.14 1.18
N ARG A 162 -2.27 -7.54 0.51
CA ARG A 162 -1.41 -8.63 0.97
C ARG A 162 -0.85 -8.33 2.36
N LYS A 163 -0.25 -7.15 2.56
CA LYS A 163 0.29 -6.73 3.86
C LYS A 163 -0.78 -6.66 4.95
N ALA A 164 -1.97 -6.15 4.64
CA ALA A 164 -3.09 -6.12 5.58
C ALA A 164 -3.49 -7.53 6.02
N VAL A 165 -3.64 -8.47 5.07
CA VAL A 165 -3.91 -9.89 5.39
C VAL A 165 -2.84 -10.48 6.31
N GLN A 166 -1.56 -10.19 6.06
CA GLN A 166 -0.47 -10.68 6.90
C GLN A 166 -0.53 -10.13 8.33
N LEU A 167 -0.84 -8.84 8.50
CA LEU A 167 -1.04 -8.24 9.83
C LEU A 167 -2.26 -8.81 10.53
N HIS A 168 -3.35 -9.03 9.81
CA HIS A 168 -4.56 -9.65 10.35
C HIS A 168 -4.27 -11.05 10.90
N LYS A 169 -3.62 -11.90 10.09
CA LYS A 169 -3.17 -13.23 10.50
C LYS A 169 -2.23 -13.19 11.70
N ALA A 170 -1.30 -12.22 11.74
CA ALA A 170 -0.42 -12.04 12.89
C ALA A 170 -1.22 -11.73 14.17
N ALA A 171 -2.19 -10.82 14.10
CA ALA A 171 -3.05 -10.47 15.22
C ALA A 171 -3.80 -11.71 15.75
N ASP A 172 -4.42 -12.49 14.86
CA ASP A 172 -5.22 -13.65 15.24
C ASP A 172 -4.34 -14.78 15.82
N LEU A 173 -3.17 -15.05 15.22
CA LEU A 173 -2.22 -16.04 15.73
C LEU A 173 -1.74 -15.69 17.13
N LEU A 174 -1.38 -14.42 17.37
CA LEU A 174 -0.90 -13.96 18.66
C LEU A 174 -2.00 -13.95 19.72
N GLU A 175 -3.22 -13.57 19.34
CA GLU A 175 -4.39 -13.56 20.23
C GLU A 175 -4.75 -14.98 20.68
N ALA A 176 -4.73 -15.96 19.76
CA ALA A 176 -5.04 -17.35 20.05
C ALA A 176 -3.91 -18.09 20.79
N ASN A 177 -2.65 -17.66 20.63
CA ASN A 177 -1.48 -18.39 21.16
C ASN A 177 -0.45 -17.50 21.89
N PRO A 178 -0.87 -16.72 22.90
CA PRO A 178 0.00 -15.75 23.58
C PRO A 178 1.11 -16.37 24.44
N ASP A 179 0.96 -17.64 24.81
CA ASP A 179 1.91 -18.43 25.59
C ASP A 179 2.99 -19.11 24.72
N VAL A 180 2.74 -19.19 23.41
CA VAL A 180 3.60 -19.83 22.40
C VAL A 180 4.35 -18.81 21.56
N LEU A 181 3.68 -17.71 21.20
CA LEU A 181 4.18 -16.70 20.29
C LEU A 181 4.52 -15.38 20.98
N LYS A 182 5.47 -14.66 20.41
CA LYS A 182 5.82 -13.29 20.77
C LYS A 182 6.09 -12.43 19.55
N LYS A 183 6.14 -11.12 19.76
CA LYS A 183 6.67 -10.20 18.74
C LYS A 183 8.16 -10.51 18.53
N MET A 184 8.57 -10.55 17.28
CA MET A 184 9.95 -10.85 16.85
C MET A 184 11.00 -9.96 17.53
N VAL A 185 10.74 -8.65 17.63
CA VAL A 185 11.66 -7.70 18.29
C VAL A 185 11.54 -7.64 19.82
N ASP A 186 10.68 -8.47 20.43
CA ASP A 186 10.55 -8.52 21.89
C ASP A 186 11.63 -9.46 22.48
N PRO A 187 12.58 -8.94 23.27
CA PRO A 187 13.60 -9.79 23.89
C PRO A 187 13.02 -10.70 24.98
N SER A 188 11.83 -10.40 25.50
CA SER A 188 11.19 -11.21 26.54
C SER A 188 10.95 -12.64 26.07
N GLN A 189 11.31 -13.61 26.92
CA GLN A 189 10.99 -15.03 26.73
C GLN A 189 9.79 -15.48 27.57
N THR A 190 9.08 -14.53 28.18
CA THR A 190 7.87 -14.76 28.96
C THR A 190 6.65 -14.10 28.29
N PRO A 191 5.46 -14.71 28.42
CA PRO A 191 4.22 -14.14 27.91
C PRO A 191 3.97 -12.74 28.49
N ARG A 192 3.63 -11.79 27.62
CA ARG A 192 3.28 -10.43 28.03
C ARG A 192 1.90 -10.43 28.69
N LYS A 193 1.71 -9.57 29.69
CA LYS A 193 0.39 -9.37 30.32
C LYS A 193 -0.59 -8.57 29.43
N ASN A 194 -0.06 -7.76 28.51
CA ASN A 194 -0.83 -6.81 27.71
C ASN A 194 -1.03 -7.26 26.26
N ILE A 195 -1.29 -8.56 26.02
CA ILE A 195 -1.54 -9.09 24.67
C ILE A 195 -2.67 -8.35 23.95
N PRO A 196 -3.83 -8.04 24.57
CA PRO A 196 -4.91 -7.34 23.88
C PRO A 196 -4.48 -6.00 23.27
N HIS A 197 -3.61 -5.26 23.97
CA HIS A 197 -3.08 -3.99 23.47
C HIS A 197 -2.15 -4.17 22.26
N ILE A 198 -1.34 -5.23 22.25
CA ILE A 198 -0.44 -5.53 21.12
C ILE A 198 -1.27 -5.94 19.89
N VAL A 199 -2.27 -6.80 20.08
CA VAL A 199 -3.21 -7.24 19.04
C VAL A 199 -3.95 -6.03 18.43
N GLU A 200 -4.49 -5.15 19.27
CA GLU A 200 -5.17 -3.93 18.80
C GLU A 200 -4.23 -3.01 18.01
N ARG A 201 -2.95 -2.90 18.42
CA ARG A 201 -1.96 -2.12 17.68
C ARG A 201 -1.66 -2.73 16.30
N ILE A 202 -1.65 -4.06 16.17
CA ILE A 202 -1.49 -4.77 14.90
C ILE A 202 -2.70 -4.53 14.00
N ARG A 203 -3.93 -4.70 14.51
CA ARG A 203 -5.18 -4.42 13.78
C ARG A 203 -5.29 -2.94 13.37
N GLY A 204 -4.79 -2.03 14.21
CA GLY A 204 -4.66 -0.62 13.85
C GLY A 204 -3.67 -0.38 12.72
N ALA A 205 -2.58 -1.15 12.66
CA ALA A 205 -1.60 -1.09 11.56
C ALA A 205 -2.15 -1.67 10.26
N GLU A 206 -2.92 -2.76 10.33
CA GLU A 206 -3.66 -3.35 9.20
C GLU A 206 -4.49 -2.29 8.47
N LYS A 207 -5.36 -1.58 9.21
CA LYS A 207 -6.22 -0.51 8.66
C LYS A 207 -5.43 0.63 8.01
N ARG A 208 -4.24 0.92 8.54
CA ARG A 208 -3.37 1.98 8.04
C ARG A 208 -2.62 1.57 6.78
N VAL A 209 -2.08 0.34 6.74
CA VAL A 209 -1.37 -0.20 5.57
C VAL A 209 -2.32 -0.40 4.40
N ALA A 210 -3.58 -0.77 4.64
CA ALA A 210 -4.60 -0.86 3.60
C ALA A 210 -4.81 0.44 2.81
N ARG A 211 -4.41 1.59 3.37
CA ARG A 211 -4.55 2.93 2.76
C ARG A 211 -3.21 3.57 2.40
N GLN A 212 -2.12 2.81 2.44
CA GLN A 212 -0.78 3.30 2.17
C GLN A 212 -0.62 3.66 0.68
N SER A 213 0.14 4.71 0.36
CA SER A 213 0.49 5.08 -1.02
C SER A 213 1.99 5.30 -1.13
N LEU A 214 2.62 4.71 -2.15
CA LEU A 214 4.03 4.92 -2.48
C LEU A 214 4.30 6.24 -3.20
N LEU A 215 3.27 6.83 -3.81
CA LEU A 215 3.40 8.10 -4.53
C LEU A 215 3.51 9.30 -3.58
N TRP A 216 3.03 9.22 -2.34
CA TRP A 216 3.06 10.39 -1.44
C TRP A 216 2.97 10.10 0.05
N GLY A 217 3.62 10.96 0.86
CA GLY A 217 3.38 11.40 2.27
C GLY A 217 3.16 10.37 3.39
N HIS A 218 2.54 9.25 3.09
CA HIS A 218 2.20 8.14 3.98
C HIS A 218 3.05 6.91 3.70
N THR A 219 4.17 7.08 3.01
CA THR A 219 5.06 6.00 2.62
C THR A 219 5.49 5.20 3.87
N LEU A 220 5.82 5.83 5.00
CA LEU A 220 6.22 5.09 6.21
C LEU A 220 5.07 4.49 7.04
N THR A 221 3.83 4.58 6.56
CA THR A 221 2.66 4.18 7.34
C THR A 221 2.61 2.66 7.50
N GLY A 222 2.82 2.20 8.75
CA GLY A 222 2.76 0.78 9.08
C GLY A 222 3.96 -0.05 8.57
N THR A 223 4.95 0.58 7.94
CA THR A 223 6.18 -0.08 7.45
C THR A 223 7.01 -0.66 8.58
N SER A 224 6.88 -0.19 9.82
CA SER A 224 7.62 -0.75 10.96
C SER A 224 7.35 -2.24 11.24
N TRP A 225 6.25 -2.80 10.73
CA TRP A 225 5.96 -4.24 10.79
C TRP A 225 6.55 -5.04 9.61
N PHE A 226 7.05 -4.35 8.59
CA PHE A 226 7.65 -4.89 7.37
C PHE A 226 9.12 -4.46 7.19
N MET A 227 9.64 -3.66 8.12
CA MET A 227 11.00 -3.13 8.09
C MET A 227 12.06 -4.22 8.20
N TYR A 228 11.71 -5.33 8.83
CA TYR A 228 12.61 -6.47 9.06
C TYR A 228 12.37 -7.54 8.00
N GLY A 229 13.40 -8.34 7.69
CA GLY A 229 13.28 -9.40 6.69
C GLY A 229 12.38 -10.57 7.05
N HIS A 230 11.86 -10.57 8.27
CA HIS A 230 11.07 -11.65 8.83
C HIS A 230 9.68 -11.18 9.25
N PHE A 231 8.73 -12.10 9.15
CA PHE A 231 7.40 -11.97 9.67
C PHE A 231 7.42 -11.58 11.15
N SER A 232 6.49 -10.71 11.54
CA SER A 232 6.54 -9.96 12.80
C SER A 232 6.42 -10.77 14.09
N LEU A 233 6.13 -12.07 14.00
CA LEU A 233 5.97 -12.98 15.12
C LEU A 233 6.96 -14.13 15.07
N VAL A 234 7.38 -14.61 16.23
CA VAL A 234 8.20 -15.81 16.38
C VAL A 234 7.73 -16.61 17.59
N PRO A 235 7.97 -17.93 17.64
CA PRO A 235 7.81 -18.71 18.86
C PRO A 235 8.77 -18.23 19.96
N PHE A 236 8.42 -18.51 21.22
CA PHE A 236 9.40 -18.43 22.30
C PHE A 236 10.49 -19.49 22.13
N ASP A 237 11.72 -19.16 22.53
CA ASP A 237 12.86 -20.09 22.40
C ASP A 237 12.59 -21.41 23.17
N ARG A 238 11.96 -21.31 24.35
CA ARG A 238 11.56 -22.50 25.14
C ARG A 238 10.60 -23.42 24.39
N THR A 239 9.67 -22.84 23.64
CA THR A 239 8.65 -23.57 22.89
C THR A 239 9.30 -24.31 21.74
N TRP A 240 10.25 -23.66 21.07
CA TRP A 240 11.07 -24.25 20.03
C TRP A 240 11.93 -25.42 20.53
N VAL A 241 12.57 -25.28 21.69
CA VAL A 241 13.36 -26.35 22.30
C VAL A 241 12.50 -27.56 22.63
N LEU A 242 11.31 -27.35 23.21
CA LEU A 242 10.36 -28.43 23.49
C LEU A 242 9.91 -29.12 22.20
N PHE A 243 9.54 -28.35 21.18
CA PHE A 243 9.20 -28.88 19.87
C PHE A 243 10.33 -29.75 19.30
N CYS A 244 11.58 -29.29 19.32
CA CYS A 244 12.72 -30.05 18.80
C CYS A 244 12.96 -31.37 19.55
N ARG A 245 12.77 -31.36 20.87
CA ARG A 245 12.92 -32.56 21.70
C ARG A 245 11.84 -33.58 21.36
N ASP A 246 10.59 -33.13 21.32
CA ASP A 246 9.44 -33.98 21.03
C ASP A 246 9.58 -34.51 19.58
N TRP A 247 9.91 -33.66 18.61
CA TRP A 247 10.23 -34.05 17.23
C TRP A 247 11.25 -35.18 17.12
N ARG A 248 12.36 -35.13 17.89
CA ARG A 248 13.39 -36.18 17.89
C ARG A 248 12.90 -37.49 18.51
N ALA A 249 11.99 -37.44 19.47
CA ALA A 249 11.47 -38.62 20.15
C ALA A 249 10.48 -39.42 19.28
N TRP A 250 9.73 -38.74 18.41
CA TRP A 250 8.71 -39.37 17.56
C TRP A 250 9.25 -39.92 16.23
N GLY A 251 10.46 -39.52 15.84
CA GLY A 251 11.09 -39.96 14.60
C GLY A 251 10.49 -39.29 13.35
N TRP A 252 11.07 -39.58 12.18
CA TRP A 252 10.69 -38.95 10.91
C TRP A 252 9.36 -39.45 10.31
N SER A 253 8.64 -40.34 10.98
CA SER A 253 7.42 -40.95 10.43
C SER A 253 6.21 -40.05 10.65
N THR A 254 5.72 -39.43 9.59
CA THR A 254 4.51 -38.59 9.61
C THR A 254 3.22 -39.38 9.44
N GLU A 255 3.30 -40.68 9.11
CA GLU A 255 2.16 -41.52 8.74
C GLU A 255 1.20 -41.79 9.91
N SER A 256 1.70 -41.79 11.15
CA SER A 256 0.89 -42.00 12.36
C SER A 256 0.26 -40.73 12.94
N LEU A 257 0.46 -39.56 12.32
CA LEU A 257 0.07 -38.25 12.87
C LEU A 257 -1.23 -37.68 12.28
N GLY A 258 -1.92 -38.42 11.42
CA GLY A 258 -3.20 -38.01 10.83
C GLY A 258 -3.14 -36.64 10.16
N GLU A 259 -4.13 -35.77 10.44
CA GLU A 259 -4.22 -34.42 9.88
C GLU A 259 -3.02 -33.52 10.27
N VAL A 260 -2.39 -33.76 11.43
CA VAL A 260 -1.22 -33.01 11.90
C VAL A 260 0.03 -33.37 11.09
N GLY A 261 0.06 -34.54 10.45
CA GLY A 261 1.16 -34.97 9.57
C GLY A 261 1.43 -34.01 8.41
N VAL A 262 0.39 -33.34 7.89
CA VAL A 262 0.55 -32.29 6.85
C VAL A 262 1.26 -31.07 7.42
N SER A 263 0.83 -30.59 8.59
CA SER A 263 1.46 -29.44 9.28
C SER A 263 2.90 -29.74 9.65
N VAL A 264 3.18 -30.97 10.09
CA VAL A 264 4.53 -31.45 10.34
C VAL A 264 5.42 -31.32 9.11
N ARG A 265 4.94 -31.77 7.94
CA ARG A 265 5.71 -31.65 6.69
C ARG A 265 6.03 -30.19 6.37
N VAL A 266 5.04 -29.31 6.48
CA VAL A 266 5.22 -27.85 6.29
C VAL A 266 6.26 -27.29 7.26
N VAL A 267 6.24 -27.72 8.52
CA VAL A 267 7.26 -27.31 9.49
C VAL A 267 8.63 -27.78 9.03
N VAL A 268 8.82 -29.07 8.74
CA VAL A 268 10.13 -29.66 8.39
C VAL A 268 10.70 -29.08 7.10
N GLU A 269 9.90 -28.98 6.05
CA GLU A 269 10.31 -28.39 4.77
C GLU A 269 10.60 -26.90 4.96
N GLY A 270 9.73 -26.20 5.69
CA GLY A 270 9.91 -24.80 6.03
C GLY A 270 11.09 -24.54 6.98
N LEU A 271 11.60 -25.55 7.71
CA LEU A 271 12.80 -25.39 8.52
C LEU A 271 14.00 -25.06 7.64
N ARG A 272 14.19 -25.72 6.49
CA ARG A 272 15.29 -25.36 5.57
C ARG A 272 15.16 -23.90 5.13
N PHE A 273 13.96 -23.50 4.77
CA PHE A 273 13.62 -22.14 4.36
C PHE A 273 13.85 -21.08 5.47
N VAL A 274 13.49 -21.40 6.72
CA VAL A 274 13.64 -20.50 7.88
C VAL A 274 15.06 -20.53 8.49
N TYR A 275 15.80 -21.65 8.34
CA TYR A 275 17.14 -21.85 8.91
C TYR A 275 18.27 -21.35 8.02
N SER A 276 18.32 -21.77 6.76
CA SER A 276 19.58 -21.68 6.01
C SER A 276 19.82 -20.28 5.45
N GLY A 277 18.77 -19.52 5.12
CA GLY A 277 18.91 -18.25 4.39
C GLY A 277 19.63 -18.40 3.03
N GLU A 278 19.95 -19.64 2.63
CA GLU A 278 20.76 -19.98 1.46
C GLU A 278 20.01 -19.73 0.16
N GLU A 279 18.67 -19.66 0.21
CA GLU A 279 17.86 -19.17 -0.89
C GLU A 279 17.80 -17.63 -0.87
N GLU A 280 18.30 -17.01 -1.93
CA GLU A 280 18.05 -15.59 -2.30
C GLU A 280 18.65 -14.50 -1.38
N GLY A 281 19.72 -14.80 -0.64
CA GLY A 281 20.42 -13.79 0.18
C GLY A 281 19.57 -13.26 1.33
N ARG A 282 18.76 -14.15 1.92
CA ARG A 282 17.96 -13.87 3.12
C ARG A 282 18.80 -14.03 4.38
N LEU A 283 18.37 -13.31 5.41
CA LEU A 283 18.98 -13.41 6.74
C LEU A 283 18.48 -14.67 7.45
N PRO A 284 19.32 -15.34 8.25
CA PRO A 284 18.90 -16.48 9.05
C PRO A 284 17.96 -16.03 10.18
N ARG A 285 16.91 -16.81 10.43
CA ARG A 285 15.91 -16.50 11.47
C ARG A 285 16.17 -17.21 12.81
N ILE A 286 17.00 -18.25 12.80
CA ILE A 286 17.37 -19.02 13.97
C ILE A 286 18.89 -19.15 13.98
N ALA A 287 19.50 -18.92 15.14
CA ALA A 287 20.92 -19.18 15.36
C ALA A 287 21.13 -20.14 16.53
N MET A 288 22.35 -20.68 16.59
CA MET A 288 22.79 -21.56 17.66
C MET A 288 23.79 -20.80 18.53
N HIS A 289 23.64 -20.94 19.84
CA HIS A 289 24.70 -20.53 20.75
C HIS A 289 25.92 -21.43 20.58
N GLU A 290 27.08 -20.82 20.36
CA GLU A 290 28.37 -21.52 20.20
C GLU A 290 28.68 -22.40 21.43
N ASP A 291 28.36 -21.92 22.64
CA ASP A 291 28.73 -22.59 23.88
C ASP A 291 27.70 -23.62 24.38
N SER A 292 26.40 -23.41 24.14
CA SER A 292 25.33 -24.21 24.76
C SER A 292 24.63 -25.17 23.81
N ARG A 293 24.95 -25.14 22.50
CA ARG A 293 24.21 -25.86 21.45
C ARG A 293 22.69 -25.63 21.51
N SER A 294 22.25 -24.53 22.13
CA SER A 294 20.84 -24.17 22.21
C SER A 294 20.49 -23.20 21.08
N TRP A 295 19.34 -23.46 20.44
CA TRP A 295 18.83 -22.68 19.33
C TRP A 295 17.94 -21.55 19.83
N TYR A 296 17.96 -20.42 19.12
CA TYR A 296 17.15 -19.24 19.45
C TYR A 296 16.71 -18.49 18.21
N PHE A 297 15.58 -17.77 18.31
CA PHE A 297 15.14 -16.88 17.24
C PHE A 297 15.87 -15.56 17.26
N ILE A 298 16.22 -15.10 16.06
CA ILE A 298 16.76 -13.79 15.77
C ILE A 298 15.62 -12.87 15.33
N PRO A 299 15.64 -11.58 15.69
CA PRO A 299 16.63 -10.89 16.51
C PRO A 299 16.36 -10.97 18.02
N ARG A 300 17.41 -10.83 18.83
CA ARG A 300 17.34 -10.82 20.30
C ARG A 300 16.97 -9.46 20.89
N GLY A 301 15.97 -8.82 20.30
CA GLY A 301 15.48 -7.52 20.72
C GLY A 301 15.83 -6.39 19.76
N PRO A 302 15.53 -5.13 20.13
CA PRO A 302 15.51 -4.01 19.18
C PRO A 302 16.86 -3.64 18.58
N VAL A 303 17.95 -3.73 19.34
CA VAL A 303 19.30 -3.40 18.86
C VAL A 303 19.75 -4.42 17.83
N ASP A 304 19.57 -5.71 18.14
CA ASP A 304 19.89 -6.80 17.21
C ASP A 304 19.01 -6.71 15.97
N ALA A 305 17.73 -6.37 16.12
CA ALA A 305 16.78 -6.24 15.02
C ALA A 305 17.20 -5.23 13.96
N LEU A 306 17.96 -4.18 14.31
CA LEU A 306 18.48 -3.22 13.35
C LEU A 306 19.47 -3.86 12.37
N ASN A 307 20.25 -4.86 12.81
CA ASN A 307 21.13 -5.64 11.94
C ASN A 307 20.35 -6.52 10.95
N TYR A 308 19.06 -6.74 11.20
CA TYR A 308 18.14 -7.50 10.36
C TYR A 308 17.06 -6.64 9.71
N ALA A 309 17.18 -5.32 9.81
CA ALA A 309 16.41 -4.42 8.98
C ALA A 309 16.81 -4.70 7.52
N MET A 310 15.84 -4.81 6.63
CA MET A 310 16.17 -5.06 5.23
C MET A 310 16.86 -3.83 4.64
N ASP A 311 18.02 -4.06 4.03
CA ASP A 311 18.71 -3.03 3.25
C ASP A 311 17.86 -2.62 2.05
N GLY A 312 17.73 -1.31 1.88
CA GLY A 312 16.98 -0.70 0.78
C GLY A 312 15.48 -0.56 1.06
N TRP A 313 14.95 0.59 0.63
CA TRP A 313 13.54 0.93 0.79
C TRP A 313 12.61 -0.11 0.16
N ALA A 314 12.92 -0.64 -1.02
CA ALA A 314 12.08 -1.64 -1.71
C ALA A 314 11.62 -2.78 -0.81
N ARG A 315 12.58 -3.39 -0.10
CA ARG A 315 12.29 -4.53 0.76
C ARG A 315 11.34 -4.17 1.91
N GLN A 316 11.53 -3.01 2.55
CA GLN A 316 10.71 -2.58 3.69
C GLN A 316 9.25 -2.25 3.33
N TYR A 317 8.97 -2.02 2.05
CA TYR A 317 7.62 -1.75 1.55
C TYR A 317 6.88 -3.00 1.11
N ASP A 318 7.61 -4.07 0.83
CA ASP A 318 7.04 -5.32 0.34
C ASP A 318 6.33 -6.10 1.46
N ALA A 319 5.51 -7.07 1.06
CA ALA A 319 4.95 -8.05 1.99
C ALA A 319 6.01 -9.09 2.40
N HIS A 320 5.83 -9.72 3.56
CA HIS A 320 6.65 -10.86 3.96
C HIS A 320 6.38 -12.06 3.06
N ASP A 321 7.29 -13.05 3.08
CA ASP A 321 7.04 -14.32 2.40
C ASP A 321 5.85 -15.04 3.02
N GLU A 322 4.94 -15.56 2.19
CA GLU A 322 3.80 -16.32 2.70
C GLU A 322 4.22 -17.66 3.32
N ARG A 323 5.36 -18.21 2.89
CA ARG A 323 5.93 -19.43 3.47
C ARG A 323 6.27 -19.26 4.95
N GLU A 324 6.69 -18.07 5.38
CA GLU A 324 6.97 -17.82 6.80
C GLU A 324 5.72 -17.87 7.68
N ILE A 325 4.60 -17.39 7.14
CA ILE A 325 3.31 -17.39 7.85
C ILE A 325 2.76 -18.80 7.90
N ALA A 326 2.76 -19.50 6.77
CA ALA A 326 2.34 -20.89 6.69
C ALA A 326 3.16 -21.80 7.62
N TRP A 327 4.48 -21.58 7.68
CA TRP A 327 5.35 -22.29 8.62
C TRP A 327 4.97 -22.00 10.08
N LEU A 328 4.68 -20.75 10.43
CA LEU A 328 4.32 -20.38 11.80
C LEU A 328 2.95 -20.96 12.21
N GLU A 329 1.95 -20.91 11.32
CA GLU A 329 0.64 -21.52 11.50
C GLU A 329 0.79 -23.03 11.76
N ALA A 330 1.57 -23.71 10.91
CA ALA A 330 1.85 -25.13 11.05
C ALA A 330 2.62 -25.46 12.34
N PHE A 331 3.63 -24.66 12.69
CA PHE A 331 4.41 -24.84 13.92
C PHE A 331 3.51 -24.81 15.16
N VAL A 332 2.61 -23.82 15.24
CA VAL A 332 1.67 -23.69 16.37
C VAL A 332 0.74 -24.91 16.43
N ALA A 333 0.19 -25.34 15.30
CA ALA A 333 -0.69 -26.50 15.24
C ALA A 333 0.01 -27.78 15.75
N VAL A 334 1.23 -28.04 15.29
CA VAL A 334 2.01 -29.21 15.72
C VAL A 334 2.40 -29.11 17.20
N TYR A 335 2.84 -27.94 17.66
CA TYR A 335 3.20 -27.74 19.06
C TYR A 335 2.01 -28.00 19.98
N ARG A 336 0.82 -27.47 19.65
CA ARG A 336 -0.40 -27.69 20.44
C ARG A 336 -0.82 -29.15 20.46
N HIS A 337 -0.68 -29.86 19.35
CA HIS A 337 -0.94 -31.29 19.30
C HIS A 337 -0.07 -32.06 20.30
N PHE A 338 1.25 -31.84 20.28
CA PHE A 338 2.16 -32.49 21.23
C PHE A 338 1.99 -32.01 22.67
N GLU A 339 1.58 -30.77 22.88
CA GLU A 339 1.25 -30.27 24.21
C GLU A 339 0.04 -31.00 24.80
N ASN A 340 -1.02 -31.20 24.01
CA ASN A 340 -2.22 -31.89 24.47
C ASN A 340 -1.94 -33.36 24.79
N GLN A 341 -1.19 -34.06 23.92
CA GLN A 341 -0.79 -35.46 24.20
C GLN A 341 -0.02 -35.61 25.51
N ARG A 342 0.83 -34.62 25.86
CA ARG A 342 1.56 -34.60 27.14
C ARG A 342 0.67 -34.35 28.35
N ARG A 343 -0.48 -33.70 28.18
CA ARG A 343 -1.45 -33.48 29.27
C ARG A 343 -2.32 -34.72 29.50
N ASP A 344 -2.50 -35.53 28.47
CA ASP A 344 -3.32 -36.75 28.49
C ASP A 344 -2.53 -38.02 28.87
N SER A 345 -1.19 -37.93 28.93
CA SER A 345 -0.26 -38.99 29.37
C SER A 345 0.14 -38.80 30.83
#